data_AF-A0A8X9A9P5-F1
#
_entry.id   AF-A0A8X9A9P5-F1
#
_cell.length_a   1.000
_cell.length_b   1.000
_cell.length_c   1.000
_cell.angle_alpha   90.00
_cell.angle_beta   90.00
_cell.angle_gamma   90.00
#
_symmetry.space_group_name_H-M   'P 1'
#
loop_
_entity.id
_entity.type
_entity.pdbx_description
1 polymer ?
#
loop_
_entity_poly.entity_id
_entity_poly.type
_entity_poly.pdbx_seq_one_letter_code
_entity_poly.pdbx_strand_id
1 'polypeptide(L)'
;MKKGGAPTPSAASTAVANPVAKIFLCFETKSFLATFLGLTLVVIVWNLQPYYDNILPTTRCAATATAVSPPASTNTSPISAQKLVATAASADPNKRTFQSYGSAAALFVKMGAYRGGPATFAVVGLASKPTHVFGKPWYKCEWVPNNGNASIRAKAYKMLPDWGYGRVYTVVVVNCTFAENPNSDNSGGKLVLYAYYGESPRKFEKFTAMEEAAGAYNELDYKPPYKYDYLYCGSSLYGNISAGRMREWMAYHAWFFGAKSHFVFHDAGGVSAAVKAVLEPWIRAGRVTLQDIKAQAEFDGYYYNQFLVVNDCLHRHRYAANWTFYFDVDEYIHLPDGGTLESVLNDFSNNTQFTIEQNAMSSSLCLNDPSRDYSREWGFEKLVFRDSRTRMRRDRKYAIQARNAYATGVHMSENVAGGSLHKTESRIRYYHYHNTITVHEELCRNLLPAKAANATTWLDKIPYVYDDSMKKLGPVIKQFERNTIGAALLRRRRR
;
A
#
# COMPACT_ATOMS: atom_id res chain seq x y z
N MET A 1 -95.99 -4.59 -6.39
CA MET A 1 -95.35 -4.04 -7.62
C MET A 1 -94.24 -5.00 -8.03
N LYS A 2 -94.45 -5.73 -9.13
CA LYS A 2 -93.58 -6.76 -9.75
C LYS A 2 -92.47 -6.06 -10.57
N LYS A 3 -91.26 -6.54 -10.88
CA LYS A 3 -90.39 -7.74 -10.74
C LYS A 3 -88.97 -7.17 -11.09
N GLY A 4 -87.83 -7.55 -10.53
CA GLY A 4 -87.22 -8.89 -10.52
C GLY A 4 -86.43 -9.15 -11.81
N GLY A 5 -85.09 -9.31 -11.74
CA GLY A 5 -84.31 -10.01 -12.77
C GLY A 5 -82.89 -9.48 -13.05
N ALA A 6 -81.87 -10.15 -12.48
CA ALA A 6 -80.53 -10.29 -13.09
C ALA A 6 -80.64 -11.24 -14.33
N PRO A 7 -79.67 -11.33 -15.28
CA PRO A 7 -78.31 -11.84 -15.00
C PRO A 7 -77.14 -11.30 -15.88
N THR A 8 -75.93 -11.62 -15.43
CA THR A 8 -74.60 -11.63 -16.10
C THR A 8 -74.52 -12.64 -17.28
N PRO A 9 -73.35 -12.89 -17.90
CA PRO A 9 -72.38 -12.03 -18.60
C PRO A 9 -72.10 -12.55 -20.04
N SER A 10 -71.37 -11.82 -20.89
CA SER A 10 -70.66 -12.47 -22.01
C SER A 10 -69.41 -11.71 -22.42
N ALA A 11 -68.42 -12.50 -22.79
CA ALA A 11 -67.02 -12.16 -22.98
C ALA A 11 -66.68 -11.81 -24.44
N ALA A 12 -65.50 -11.20 -24.56
CA ALA A 12 -64.54 -11.31 -25.65
C ALA A 12 -64.57 -10.30 -26.81
N SER A 13 -63.33 -9.89 -27.15
CA SER A 13 -62.85 -9.23 -28.37
C SER A 13 -63.14 -7.72 -28.43
N THR A 14 -62.22 -6.81 -28.76
CA THR A 14 -61.05 -6.88 -29.66
C THR A 14 -60.02 -5.81 -29.30
N ALA A 15 -58.80 -6.04 -29.76
CA ALA A 15 -57.58 -5.29 -29.49
C ALA A 15 -57.61 -3.79 -29.81
N VAL A 16 -57.02 -3.00 -28.91
CA VAL A 16 -56.55 -1.64 -29.19
C VAL A 16 -55.02 -1.67 -29.27
N ALA A 17 -54.50 -1.33 -30.44
CA ALA A 17 -53.08 -1.27 -30.73
C ALA A 17 -52.39 -0.14 -29.92
N ASN A 18 -51.31 -0.48 -29.21
CA ASN A 18 -50.44 0.49 -28.54
C ASN A 18 -49.36 1.01 -29.52
N PRO A 19 -49.13 2.33 -29.63
CA PRO A 19 -48.28 2.95 -30.65
C PRO A 19 -46.79 3.03 -30.26
N VAL A 20 -46.27 2.02 -29.55
CA VAL A 20 -44.87 2.05 -29.03
C VAL A 20 -43.89 1.29 -29.95
N ALA A 21 -44.38 0.58 -30.96
CA ALA A 21 -43.56 -0.26 -31.83
C ALA A 21 -42.97 0.43 -33.08
N LYS A 22 -42.85 1.77 -33.09
CA LYS A 22 -42.31 2.53 -34.24
C LYS A 22 -41.24 3.57 -33.90
N ILE A 23 -40.46 3.36 -32.84
CA ILE A 23 -39.25 4.18 -32.53
C ILE A 23 -37.94 3.36 -32.70
N PHE A 24 -38.01 2.21 -33.36
CA PHE A 24 -36.82 1.44 -33.73
C PHE A 24 -36.83 1.16 -35.21
N LEU A 25 -36.46 2.14 -36.04
CA LEU A 25 -36.07 1.98 -37.44
C LEU A 25 -35.62 3.35 -37.97
N CYS A 26 -34.39 3.74 -37.63
CA CYS A 26 -33.53 4.68 -38.37
C CYS A 26 -32.23 5.00 -37.60
N PHE A 27 -31.66 4.03 -36.86
CA PHE A 27 -30.25 4.14 -36.49
C PHE A 27 -29.43 3.47 -37.59
N GLU A 28 -28.68 4.30 -38.32
CA GLU A 28 -27.80 3.90 -39.39
C GLU A 28 -26.79 2.87 -38.85
N THR A 29 -26.98 1.60 -39.18
CA THR A 29 -26.23 0.45 -38.62
C THR A 29 -24.72 0.62 -38.74
N LYS A 30 -24.26 1.36 -39.75
CA LYS A 30 -22.86 1.71 -39.99
C LYS A 30 -22.29 2.61 -38.90
N SER A 31 -23.05 3.61 -38.46
CA SER A 31 -22.66 4.56 -37.41
C SER A 31 -22.57 3.87 -36.05
N PHE A 32 -23.46 2.93 -35.75
CA PHE A 32 -23.40 2.10 -34.53
C PHE A 32 -22.21 1.12 -34.56
N LEU A 33 -21.97 0.47 -35.70
CA LEU A 33 -20.81 -0.43 -35.86
C LEU A 33 -19.48 0.34 -35.73
N ALA A 34 -19.41 1.55 -36.31
CA ALA A 34 -18.22 2.39 -36.23
C ALA A 34 -17.94 2.89 -34.81
N THR A 35 -18.98 3.29 -34.06
CA THR A 35 -18.81 3.64 -32.64
C THR A 35 -18.42 2.43 -31.80
N PHE A 36 -18.99 1.26 -32.06
CA PHE A 36 -18.63 0.03 -31.36
C PHE A 36 -17.18 -0.39 -31.66
N LEU A 37 -16.75 -0.35 -32.92
CA LEU A 37 -15.37 -0.58 -33.33
C LEU A 37 -14.41 0.45 -32.72
N GLY A 38 -14.77 1.74 -32.71
CA GLY A 38 -13.98 2.80 -32.09
C GLY A 38 -13.81 2.60 -30.58
N LEU A 39 -14.89 2.30 -29.86
CA LEU A 39 -14.86 1.97 -28.43
C LEU A 39 -14.02 0.72 -28.16
N THR A 40 -14.15 -0.32 -28.99
CA THR A 40 -13.36 -1.54 -28.86
C THR A 40 -11.87 -1.25 -29.08
N LEU A 41 -11.53 -0.41 -30.05
CA LEU A 41 -10.14 -0.02 -30.33
C LEU A 41 -9.54 0.81 -29.20
N VAL A 42 -10.31 1.74 -28.62
CA VAL A 42 -9.91 2.50 -27.44
C VAL A 42 -9.68 1.57 -26.25
N VAL A 43 -10.58 0.61 -26.00
CA VAL A 43 -10.42 -0.39 -24.93
C VAL A 43 -9.19 -1.27 -25.18
N ILE A 44 -8.92 -1.69 -26.41
CA ILE A 44 -7.72 -2.46 -26.78
C ILE A 44 -6.45 -1.64 -26.54
N VAL A 45 -6.39 -0.39 -27.02
CA VAL A 45 -5.23 0.50 -26.81
C VAL A 45 -4.99 0.78 -25.33
N TRP A 46 -6.07 0.94 -24.54
CA TRP A 46 -5.97 1.19 -23.11
C TRP A 46 -5.55 -0.06 -22.31
N ASN A 47 -5.92 -1.26 -22.76
CA ASN A 47 -5.48 -2.52 -22.16
C ASN A 47 -4.09 -2.98 -22.63
N LEU A 48 -3.56 -2.44 -23.74
CA LEU A 48 -2.23 -2.72 -24.25
C LEU A 48 -1.13 -1.80 -23.71
N GLN A 49 -1.43 -0.85 -22.82
CA GLN A 49 -0.43 0.00 -22.19
C GLN A 49 0.75 -0.72 -21.51
N PRO A 50 0.65 -1.95 -20.96
CA PRO A 50 1.83 -2.61 -20.40
C PRO A 50 2.72 -3.30 -21.45
N TYR A 51 2.41 -3.24 -22.75
CA TYR A 51 3.17 -3.95 -23.80
C TYR A 51 4.15 -3.08 -24.59
N TYR A 52 4.08 -1.76 -24.52
CA TYR A 52 4.99 -0.88 -25.28
C TYR A 52 6.42 -0.81 -24.72
N ASP A 53 6.64 -1.22 -23.47
CA ASP A 53 7.98 -1.24 -22.86
C ASP A 53 8.87 -2.40 -23.38
N ASN A 54 8.30 -3.38 -24.12
CA ASN A 54 9.01 -4.55 -24.62
C ASN A 54 9.24 -4.56 -26.16
N ILE A 55 8.90 -3.47 -26.88
CA ILE A 55 8.94 -3.45 -28.36
C ILE A 55 10.15 -2.63 -28.91
N LEU A 56 11.03 -2.10 -28.05
CA LEU A 56 12.29 -1.50 -28.50
C LEU A 56 13.47 -2.46 -28.25
N PRO A 57 14.00 -3.14 -29.30
CA PRO A 57 15.14 -4.02 -29.14
C PRO A 57 16.42 -3.20 -28.98
N THR A 58 16.99 -3.20 -27.77
CA THR A 58 18.42 -2.90 -27.60
C THR A 58 19.20 -4.15 -27.97
N THR A 59 20.04 -4.01 -29.00
CA THR A 59 20.96 -4.99 -29.54
C THR A 59 21.90 -5.53 -28.45
N ARG A 60 21.78 -6.83 -28.11
CA ARG A 60 22.88 -7.60 -27.52
C ARG A 60 22.93 -9.02 -28.06
N CYS A 61 24.18 -9.41 -28.34
CA CYS A 61 24.65 -10.44 -29.24
C CYS A 61 24.29 -11.89 -28.87
N ALA A 62 24.16 -12.71 -29.92
CA ALA A 62 23.94 -14.14 -29.91
C ALA A 62 25.12 -14.92 -29.31
N ALA A 63 24.81 -15.96 -28.53
CA ALA A 63 25.67 -17.11 -28.32
C ALA A 63 24.86 -18.38 -28.64
N THR A 64 25.45 -19.19 -29.50
CA THR A 64 24.92 -20.38 -30.19
C THR A 64 24.51 -21.51 -29.25
N ALA A 65 23.29 -22.03 -29.45
CA ALA A 65 22.82 -23.29 -28.88
C ALA A 65 23.10 -24.44 -29.88
N THR A 66 23.84 -25.46 -29.44
CA THR A 66 23.96 -26.73 -30.15
C THR A 66 22.88 -27.70 -29.66
N ALA A 67 22.11 -28.22 -30.62
CA ALA A 67 21.06 -29.21 -30.42
C ALA A 67 21.63 -30.62 -30.29
N VAL A 68 21.08 -31.42 -29.36
CA VAL A 68 21.25 -32.88 -29.33
C VAL A 68 19.88 -33.53 -29.13
N SER A 69 19.54 -34.42 -30.05
CA SER A 69 18.31 -35.23 -30.11
C SER A 69 18.38 -36.49 -29.21
N PRO A 70 17.25 -37.17 -28.95
CA PRO A 70 17.03 -37.97 -27.73
C PRO A 70 17.25 -39.47 -27.91
N PRO A 71 17.12 -40.26 -26.82
CA PRO A 71 16.50 -41.56 -26.98
C PRO A 71 15.40 -41.89 -25.95
N ALA A 72 14.37 -42.53 -26.52
CA ALA A 72 13.61 -43.70 -26.06
C ALA A 72 12.84 -43.70 -24.71
N SER A 73 11.57 -44.01 -24.90
CA SER A 73 10.49 -44.38 -23.97
C SER A 73 10.81 -45.51 -22.99
N THR A 74 10.39 -45.35 -21.74
CA THR A 74 9.85 -46.45 -20.91
C THR A 74 8.67 -45.96 -20.07
N ASN A 75 7.57 -46.72 -20.16
CA ASN A 75 6.34 -46.54 -19.40
C ASN A 75 6.56 -46.85 -17.91
N THR A 76 6.18 -45.94 -17.01
CA THR A 76 5.74 -46.28 -15.64
C THR A 76 4.73 -45.24 -15.12
N SER A 77 3.72 -45.75 -14.42
CA SER A 77 2.47 -45.13 -13.94
C SER A 77 2.67 -43.94 -12.95
N PRO A 78 1.62 -43.14 -12.65
CA PRO A 78 1.79 -41.81 -12.07
C PRO A 78 2.09 -41.87 -10.58
N ILE A 79 3.26 -41.36 -10.20
CA ILE A 79 3.64 -41.14 -8.80
C ILE A 79 2.95 -39.86 -8.32
N SER A 80 2.08 -40.03 -7.31
CA SER A 80 1.55 -38.99 -6.45
C SER A 80 2.64 -37.99 -6.05
N ALA A 81 2.45 -36.72 -6.38
CA ALA A 81 3.32 -35.63 -5.95
C ALA A 81 3.17 -35.41 -4.44
N GLN A 82 3.80 -36.27 -3.65
CA GLN A 82 4.15 -35.96 -2.27
C GLN A 82 5.15 -34.82 -2.30
N LYS A 83 4.63 -33.62 -2.07
CA LYS A 83 5.37 -32.41 -1.75
C LYS A 83 6.32 -32.74 -0.61
N LEU A 84 7.59 -33.02 -0.95
CA LEU A 84 8.67 -33.13 0.02
C LEU A 84 8.65 -31.85 0.85
N VAL A 85 8.29 -32.01 2.12
CA VAL A 85 8.47 -31.01 3.16
C VAL A 85 9.98 -30.86 3.29
N ALA A 86 10.54 -29.89 2.58
CA ALA A 86 11.87 -29.40 2.87
C ALA A 86 11.87 -28.98 4.34
N THR A 87 12.69 -29.66 5.13
CA THR A 87 13.07 -29.26 6.49
C THR A 87 13.37 -27.78 6.48
N ALA A 88 12.56 -27.02 7.22
CA ALA A 88 12.58 -25.56 7.22
C ALA A 88 13.95 -25.05 7.68
N ALA A 89 14.79 -24.66 6.72
CA ALA A 89 15.76 -23.59 6.97
C ALA A 89 14.98 -22.43 7.61
N SER A 90 15.54 -21.80 8.66
CA SER A 90 14.85 -20.71 9.36
C SER A 90 14.36 -19.70 8.33
N ALA A 91 13.04 -19.65 8.11
CA ALA A 91 12.47 -18.75 7.13
C ALA A 91 12.90 -17.33 7.48
N ASP A 92 13.40 -16.57 6.50
CA ASP A 92 13.76 -15.17 6.71
C ASP A 92 12.53 -14.43 7.28
N PRO A 93 12.58 -13.92 8.53
CA PRO A 93 11.44 -13.28 9.17
C PRO A 93 10.99 -12.00 8.45
N ASN A 94 11.84 -11.45 7.60
CA ASN A 94 11.55 -10.27 6.79
C ASN A 94 11.05 -10.63 5.38
N LYS A 95 10.95 -11.91 5.01
CA LYS A 95 10.37 -12.31 3.73
C LYS A 95 8.89 -12.59 3.88
N ARG A 96 8.05 -11.84 3.15
CA ARG A 96 6.60 -12.07 3.13
C ARG A 96 6.26 -13.18 2.14
N THR A 97 5.33 -14.03 2.52
CA THR A 97 4.87 -15.16 1.71
C THR A 97 3.40 -14.98 1.35
N PHE A 98 3.02 -15.47 0.18
CA PHE A 98 1.65 -15.37 -0.35
C PHE A 98 1.10 -16.79 -0.51
N GLN A 99 0.03 -17.10 0.23
CA GLN A 99 -0.57 -18.44 0.24
C GLN A 99 -1.98 -18.36 -0.35
N SER A 100 -2.14 -18.90 -1.56
CA SER A 100 -3.41 -18.93 -2.28
C SER A 100 -4.30 -20.09 -1.80
N TYR A 101 -5.57 -19.79 -1.59
CA TYR A 101 -6.62 -20.74 -1.23
C TYR A 101 -7.79 -20.62 -2.21
N GLY A 102 -8.33 -21.75 -2.65
CA GLY A 102 -9.45 -21.83 -3.57
C GLY A 102 -9.07 -22.14 -5.02
N SER A 103 -10.02 -21.93 -5.93
CA SER A 103 -9.87 -22.22 -7.37
C SER A 103 -8.91 -21.25 -8.08
N ALA A 104 -8.70 -21.41 -9.39
CA ALA A 104 -7.66 -20.75 -10.20
C ALA A 104 -7.39 -19.24 -9.98
N ALA A 105 -8.39 -18.44 -9.60
CA ALA A 105 -8.23 -17.00 -9.31
C ALA A 105 -8.01 -16.67 -7.82
N ALA A 106 -7.87 -17.70 -6.97
CA ALA A 106 -7.85 -17.66 -5.50
C ALA A 106 -9.07 -16.95 -4.87
N LEU A 107 -9.76 -17.67 -3.98
CA LEU A 107 -10.76 -17.07 -3.10
C LEU A 107 -10.10 -16.13 -2.08
N PHE A 108 -8.89 -16.50 -1.64
CA PHE A 108 -8.09 -15.69 -0.72
C PHE A 108 -6.61 -16.01 -0.90
N VAL A 109 -5.78 -14.98 -0.96
CA VAL A 109 -4.32 -15.07 -0.98
C VAL A 109 -3.82 -14.44 0.31
N LYS A 110 -3.47 -15.28 1.29
CA LYS A 110 -3.01 -14.81 2.60
C LYS A 110 -1.58 -14.28 2.50
N MET A 111 -1.38 -13.01 2.91
CA MET A 111 -0.06 -12.44 3.14
C MET A 111 0.33 -12.52 4.62
N GLY A 112 -0.61 -12.25 5.53
CA GLY A 112 -0.35 -12.24 6.96
C GLY A 112 -1.61 -12.38 7.82
N ALA A 113 -1.41 -12.76 9.07
CA ALA A 113 -2.44 -12.73 10.10
C ALA A 113 -1.81 -12.30 11.42
N TYR A 114 -2.54 -11.49 12.18
CA TYR A 114 -2.00 -10.73 13.30
C TYR A 114 -2.99 -10.72 14.45
N ARG A 115 -2.49 -10.89 15.68
CA ARG A 115 -3.25 -10.56 16.87
C ARG A 115 -3.36 -9.03 16.97
N GLY A 116 -4.59 -8.54 16.90
CA GLY A 116 -4.93 -7.13 16.89
C GLY A 116 -5.39 -6.59 18.24
N GLY A 117 -5.20 -7.34 19.32
CA GLY A 117 -5.63 -7.04 20.68
C GLY A 117 -5.91 -8.32 21.50
N PRO A 118 -6.42 -8.19 22.75
CA PRO A 118 -6.74 -9.34 23.59
C PRO A 118 -7.76 -10.31 22.98
N ALA A 119 -8.76 -9.82 22.26
CA ALA A 119 -9.84 -10.64 21.69
C ALA A 119 -10.01 -10.47 20.16
N THR A 120 -9.08 -9.79 19.50
CA THR A 120 -9.20 -9.39 18.09
C THR A 120 -8.02 -9.88 17.26
N PHE A 121 -8.30 -10.24 16.02
CA PHE A 121 -7.30 -10.66 15.04
C PHE A 121 -7.60 -10.07 13.67
N ALA A 122 -6.58 -9.82 12.87
CA ALA A 122 -6.71 -9.38 11.49
C ALA A 122 -5.99 -10.36 10.56
N VAL A 123 -6.68 -10.81 9.50
CA VAL A 123 -6.10 -11.59 8.40
C VAL A 123 -6.05 -10.71 7.17
N VAL A 124 -4.86 -10.48 6.65
CA VAL A 124 -4.57 -9.56 5.54
C VAL A 124 -4.18 -10.35 4.31
N GLY A 125 -4.82 -10.06 3.19
CA GLY A 125 -4.58 -10.77 1.95
C GLY A 125 -5.15 -10.08 0.72
N LEU A 126 -5.02 -10.76 -0.40
CA LEU A 126 -5.65 -10.41 -1.67
C LEU A 126 -6.78 -11.39 -1.96
N ALA A 127 -7.69 -11.01 -2.83
CA ALA A 127 -8.67 -11.93 -3.40
C ALA A 127 -9.04 -11.52 -4.82
N SER A 128 -9.51 -12.47 -5.62
CA SER A 128 -10.04 -12.19 -6.96
C SER A 128 -11.13 -11.12 -6.89
N LYS A 129 -10.92 -10.00 -7.59
CA LYS A 129 -11.89 -8.91 -7.69
C LYS A 129 -13.21 -9.38 -8.31
N PRO A 130 -13.25 -10.16 -9.41
CA PRO A 130 -14.49 -10.72 -9.92
C PRO A 130 -15.24 -11.58 -8.91
N THR A 131 -14.52 -12.44 -8.17
CA THR A 131 -15.12 -13.26 -7.11
C THR A 131 -15.74 -12.39 -6.03
N HIS A 132 -15.07 -11.28 -5.66
CA HIS A 132 -15.60 -10.33 -4.69
C HIS A 132 -16.85 -9.60 -5.15
N VAL A 133 -16.87 -9.14 -6.41
CA VAL A 133 -17.98 -8.38 -6.98
C VAL A 133 -19.21 -9.27 -7.18
N PHE A 134 -19.04 -10.45 -7.77
CA PHE A 134 -20.17 -11.30 -8.18
C PHE A 134 -20.51 -12.39 -7.16
N GLY A 135 -19.49 -13.01 -6.55
CA GLY A 135 -19.69 -14.10 -5.58
C GLY A 135 -20.07 -13.60 -4.19
N LYS A 136 -19.72 -12.35 -3.83
CA LYS A 136 -19.94 -11.76 -2.50
C LYS A 136 -19.45 -12.68 -1.37
N PRO A 137 -18.15 -13.04 -1.35
CA PRO A 137 -17.60 -13.93 -0.36
C PRO A 137 -17.70 -13.34 1.05
N TRP A 138 -17.86 -14.21 2.03
CA TRP A 138 -17.96 -13.86 3.44
C TRP A 138 -17.11 -14.84 4.26
N TYR A 139 -16.84 -14.49 5.52
CA TYR A 139 -15.85 -15.21 6.33
C TYR A 139 -16.40 -15.59 7.71
N LYS A 140 -15.84 -16.64 8.31
CA LYS A 140 -15.97 -16.96 9.75
C LYS A 140 -14.59 -17.22 10.34
N CYS A 141 -14.45 -16.90 11.61
CA CYS A 141 -13.23 -17.17 12.36
C CYS A 141 -13.52 -18.18 13.47
N GLU A 142 -12.56 -19.07 13.70
CA GLU A 142 -12.59 -20.05 14.76
C GLU A 142 -11.23 -20.06 15.44
N TRP A 143 -11.23 -20.03 16.77
CA TRP A 143 -10.05 -20.32 17.57
C TRP A 143 -10.07 -21.78 18.00
N VAL A 144 -9.00 -22.50 17.73
CA VAL A 144 -8.81 -23.90 18.13
C VAL A 144 -7.69 -23.95 19.18
N PRO A 145 -8.03 -24.10 20.47
CA PRO A 145 -7.03 -24.21 21.55
C PRO A 145 -6.14 -25.44 21.42
N ASN A 146 -4.90 -25.37 21.89
CA ASN A 146 -3.99 -26.52 21.94
C ASN A 146 -4.23 -27.44 23.15
N ASN A 147 -4.91 -26.96 24.18
CA ASN A 147 -5.20 -27.68 25.43
C ASN A 147 -6.35 -28.70 25.33
N GLY A 148 -6.96 -28.86 24.15
CA GLY A 148 -8.09 -29.78 23.92
C GLY A 148 -9.47 -29.21 24.28
N ASN A 149 -9.57 -27.96 24.73
CA ASN A 149 -10.85 -27.30 24.95
C ASN A 149 -11.63 -27.11 23.63
N ALA A 150 -12.94 -26.93 23.76
CA ALA A 150 -13.82 -26.68 22.61
C ALA A 150 -13.39 -25.43 21.83
N SER A 151 -13.52 -25.49 20.51
CA SER A 151 -13.24 -24.34 19.66
C SER A 151 -14.25 -23.21 19.89
N ILE A 152 -13.76 -21.98 19.80
CA ILE A 152 -14.57 -20.77 19.98
C ILE A 152 -14.75 -20.13 18.61
N ARG A 153 -15.96 -19.68 18.29
CA ARG A 153 -16.27 -19.03 17.00
C ARG A 153 -16.51 -17.54 17.17
N ALA A 154 -16.10 -16.77 16.18
CA ALA A 154 -16.23 -15.32 16.16
C ALA A 154 -16.87 -14.84 14.85
N LYS A 155 -17.53 -13.67 14.96
CA LYS A 155 -17.96 -12.93 13.77
C LYS A 155 -16.72 -12.38 13.07
N ALA A 156 -16.68 -12.55 11.75
CA ALA A 156 -15.68 -11.93 10.91
C ALA A 156 -16.28 -10.71 10.21
N TYR A 157 -15.55 -9.61 10.20
CA TYR A 157 -15.88 -8.42 9.43
C TYR A 157 -14.88 -8.25 8.29
N LYS A 158 -15.40 -8.13 7.07
CA LYS A 158 -14.60 -8.00 5.85
C LYS A 158 -14.52 -6.53 5.45
N MET A 159 -13.31 -6.04 5.23
CA MET A 159 -13.02 -4.70 4.73
C MET A 159 -12.28 -4.78 3.39
N LEU A 160 -12.61 -3.87 2.47
CA LEU A 160 -11.94 -3.67 1.19
C LEU A 160 -11.32 -2.26 1.17
N PRO A 161 -10.12 -2.08 1.76
CA PRO A 161 -9.54 -0.76 1.98
C PRO A 161 -8.99 -0.10 0.70
N ASP A 162 -9.03 -0.80 -0.43
CA ASP A 162 -8.57 -0.30 -1.72
C ASP A 162 -9.64 0.47 -2.50
N TRP A 163 -10.84 0.68 -1.94
CA TRP A 163 -11.94 1.44 -2.53
C TRP A 163 -12.27 1.09 -3.99
N GLY A 164 -12.04 -0.17 -4.38
CA GLY A 164 -12.29 -0.64 -5.74
C GLY A 164 -11.17 -0.35 -6.75
N TYR A 165 -10.05 0.25 -6.33
CA TYR A 165 -8.85 0.45 -7.15
C TYR A 165 -8.13 -0.84 -7.53
N GLY A 166 -8.39 -1.95 -6.82
CA GLY A 166 -7.83 -3.27 -7.17
C GLY A 166 -8.01 -3.63 -8.65
N ARG A 167 -7.06 -4.37 -9.22
CA ARG A 167 -7.09 -4.80 -10.63
C ARG A 167 -7.71 -6.19 -10.74
N VAL A 168 -6.92 -7.22 -11.08
CA VAL A 168 -7.36 -8.63 -11.04
C VAL A 168 -7.62 -9.02 -9.58
N TYR A 169 -6.76 -8.54 -8.68
CA TYR A 169 -6.87 -8.75 -7.25
C TYR A 169 -7.24 -7.46 -6.52
N THR A 170 -8.07 -7.60 -5.48
CA THR A 170 -8.46 -6.56 -4.53
C THR A 170 -7.93 -6.92 -3.14
N VAL A 171 -7.65 -5.91 -2.32
CA VAL A 171 -7.19 -6.11 -0.95
C VAL A 171 -8.35 -6.47 -0.04
N VAL A 172 -8.13 -7.47 0.82
CA VAL A 172 -9.11 -7.92 1.80
C VAL A 172 -8.47 -7.95 3.18
N VAL A 173 -9.08 -7.25 4.12
CA VAL A 173 -8.76 -7.36 5.54
C VAL A 173 -9.95 -8.00 6.25
N VAL A 174 -9.71 -9.15 6.89
CA VAL A 174 -10.73 -9.86 7.67
C VAL A 174 -10.42 -9.67 9.15
N ASN A 175 -11.27 -8.92 9.85
CA ASN A 175 -11.18 -8.71 11.29
C ASN A 175 -12.06 -9.72 12.04
N CYS A 176 -11.44 -10.55 12.87
CA CYS A 176 -12.09 -11.52 13.74
C CYS A 176 -12.18 -10.94 15.16
N THR A 177 -13.39 -10.81 15.70
CA THR A 177 -13.58 -10.35 17.09
C THR A 177 -14.31 -11.40 17.90
N PHE A 178 -13.62 -11.92 18.92
CA PHE A 178 -14.16 -12.86 19.90
C PHE A 178 -14.82 -12.11 21.05
N ALA A 179 -15.77 -12.76 21.75
CA ALA A 179 -16.45 -12.15 22.90
C ALA A 179 -15.49 -11.90 24.07
N GLU A 180 -14.51 -12.81 24.25
CA GLU A 180 -13.47 -12.78 25.26
C GLU A 180 -12.13 -13.16 24.62
N ASN A 181 -11.01 -13.00 25.34
CA ASN A 181 -9.71 -13.46 24.85
C ASN A 181 -9.73 -14.98 24.70
N PRO A 182 -9.63 -15.53 23.48
CA PRO A 182 -9.75 -16.97 23.26
C PRO A 182 -8.48 -17.76 23.67
N ASN A 183 -7.38 -17.07 24.03
CA ASN A 183 -6.12 -17.64 24.51
C ASN A 183 -5.75 -17.05 25.90
N SER A 184 -6.75 -16.84 26.77
CA SER A 184 -6.56 -16.22 28.09
C SER A 184 -5.72 -17.07 29.06
N ASP A 185 -5.74 -18.39 28.89
CA ASP A 185 -4.91 -19.33 29.65
C ASP A 185 -3.49 -19.47 29.10
N ASN A 186 -3.18 -18.77 28.00
CA ASN A 186 -1.89 -18.78 27.31
C ASN A 186 -1.41 -20.19 26.91
N SER A 187 -2.34 -21.14 26.74
CA SER A 187 -2.03 -22.51 26.31
C SER A 187 -1.63 -22.60 24.84
N GLY A 188 -1.84 -21.52 24.07
CA GLY A 188 -1.61 -21.47 22.64
C GLY A 188 -2.77 -22.07 21.85
N GLY A 189 -2.74 -21.88 20.54
CA GLY A 189 -3.81 -22.31 19.67
C GLY A 189 -3.71 -21.74 18.27
N LYS A 190 -4.74 -22.00 17.48
CA LYS A 190 -4.75 -21.67 16.05
C LYS A 190 -5.97 -20.82 15.72
N LEU A 191 -5.73 -19.72 15.02
CA LEU A 191 -6.78 -18.99 14.34
C LEU A 191 -7.05 -19.66 12.99
N VAL A 192 -8.23 -20.23 12.83
CA VAL A 192 -8.70 -20.85 11.59
C VAL A 192 -9.69 -19.91 10.91
N LEU A 193 -9.46 -19.65 9.62
CA LEU A 193 -10.37 -18.87 8.79
C LEU A 193 -11.15 -19.78 7.85
N TYR A 194 -12.45 -19.54 7.77
CA TYR A 194 -13.36 -20.13 6.80
C TYR A 194 -13.74 -19.04 5.81
N ALA A 195 -13.35 -19.22 4.54
CA ALA A 195 -13.67 -18.31 3.45
C ALA A 195 -14.73 -18.95 2.55
N TYR A 196 -15.92 -18.34 2.48
CA TYR A 196 -17.05 -18.84 1.72
C TYR A 196 -17.12 -18.17 0.34
N TYR A 197 -17.47 -18.92 -0.70
CA TYR A 197 -17.51 -18.41 -2.08
C TYR A 197 -18.69 -17.47 -2.36
N GLY A 198 -19.73 -17.52 -1.52
CA GLY A 198 -20.92 -16.67 -1.63
C GLY A 198 -21.96 -17.02 -0.58
N GLU A 199 -23.21 -16.60 -0.78
CA GLU A 199 -24.30 -16.74 0.22
C GLU A 199 -24.52 -18.18 0.70
N SER A 200 -24.34 -19.16 -0.20
CA SER A 200 -24.43 -20.57 0.15
C SER A 200 -23.27 -21.02 1.06
N PRO A 201 -23.55 -21.54 2.28
CA PRO A 201 -22.51 -21.99 3.20
C PRO A 201 -21.91 -23.35 2.81
N ARG A 202 -22.31 -23.94 1.67
CA ARG A 202 -21.90 -25.31 1.28
C ARG A 202 -20.47 -25.41 0.78
N LYS A 203 -19.93 -24.34 0.20
CA LYS A 203 -18.58 -24.32 -0.39
C LYS A 203 -17.73 -23.27 0.29
N PHE A 204 -16.64 -23.71 0.91
CA PHE A 204 -15.68 -22.84 1.57
C PHE A 204 -14.27 -23.42 1.51
N GLU A 205 -13.29 -22.53 1.62
CA GLU A 205 -11.92 -22.88 1.95
C GLU A 205 -11.72 -22.75 3.46
N LYS A 206 -11.04 -23.73 4.07
CA LYS A 206 -10.67 -23.71 5.49
C LYS A 206 -9.16 -23.75 5.59
N PHE A 207 -8.58 -22.80 6.32
CA PHE A 207 -7.13 -22.76 6.52
C PHE A 207 -6.74 -22.10 7.84
N THR A 208 -5.56 -22.49 8.35
CA THR A 208 -4.96 -21.84 9.51
C THR A 208 -4.38 -20.48 9.09
N ALA A 209 -4.94 -19.42 9.64
CA ALA A 209 -4.48 -18.05 9.42
C ALA A 209 -3.18 -17.78 10.18
N MET A 210 -3.16 -18.06 11.48
CA MET A 210 -1.99 -17.98 12.36
C MET A 210 -2.06 -18.99 13.51
N GLU A 211 -0.93 -19.20 14.16
CA GLU A 211 -0.77 -20.06 15.33
C GLU A 211 -0.01 -19.29 16.42
N GLU A 212 -0.46 -19.43 17.65
CA GLU A 212 0.23 -18.91 18.84
C GLU A 212 0.78 -20.07 19.63
N ALA A 213 2.08 -20.01 19.94
CA ALA A 213 2.71 -20.96 20.84
C ALA A 213 2.23 -20.73 22.29
N ALA A 214 2.29 -21.79 23.11
CA ALA A 214 2.04 -21.66 24.54
C ALA A 214 3.02 -20.65 25.15
N GLY A 215 2.52 -19.77 26.02
CA GLY A 215 3.32 -18.72 26.66
C GLY A 215 3.62 -17.49 25.78
N ALA A 216 3.24 -17.49 24.49
CA ALA A 216 3.58 -16.40 23.58
C ALA A 216 2.66 -15.18 23.70
N TYR A 217 1.46 -15.34 24.26
CA TYR A 217 0.54 -14.21 24.46
C TYR A 217 0.96 -13.38 25.68
N ASN A 218 1.08 -12.07 25.50
CA ASN A 218 1.33 -11.11 26.57
C ASN A 218 0.35 -9.93 26.45
N GLU A 219 -0.49 -9.73 27.46
CA GLU A 219 -1.48 -8.65 27.44
C GLU A 219 -0.82 -7.26 27.47
N LEU A 220 0.36 -7.14 28.07
CA LEU A 220 1.08 -5.87 28.18
C LEU A 220 1.51 -5.33 26.80
N ASP A 221 1.65 -6.19 25.79
CA ASP A 221 2.02 -5.77 24.42
C ASP A 221 0.94 -4.89 23.75
N TYR A 222 -0.28 -4.88 24.31
CA TYR A 222 -1.42 -4.10 23.81
C TYR A 222 -1.69 -2.82 24.63
N LYS A 223 -0.79 -2.46 25.56
CA LYS A 223 -0.92 -1.31 26.45
C LYS A 223 0.33 -0.40 26.35
N PRO A 224 0.18 0.92 26.57
CA PRO A 224 1.34 1.81 26.68
C PRO A 224 2.15 1.49 27.95
N PRO A 225 3.46 1.83 28.01
CA PRO A 225 4.21 2.57 26.99
C PRO A 225 4.62 1.70 25.79
N TYR A 226 4.42 2.23 24.58
CA TYR A 226 4.83 1.54 23.37
C TYR A 226 6.33 1.68 23.10
N LYS A 227 6.88 0.75 22.31
CA LYS A 227 8.31 0.69 21.96
C LYS A 227 8.79 1.97 21.27
N TYR A 228 7.97 2.54 20.39
CA TYR A 228 8.29 3.73 19.62
C TYR A 228 7.30 4.85 19.89
N ASP A 229 7.72 6.09 19.70
CA ASP A 229 6.82 7.24 19.68
C ASP A 229 6.22 7.37 18.27
N TYR A 230 7.03 7.16 17.23
CA TYR A 230 6.63 7.28 15.83
C TYR A 230 7.06 6.07 15.00
N LEU A 231 6.14 5.59 14.18
CA LEU A 231 6.40 4.55 13.19
C LEU A 231 6.16 5.10 11.79
N TYR A 232 7.01 4.73 10.85
CA TYR A 232 6.76 4.92 9.42
C TYR A 232 6.38 3.57 8.77
N CYS A 233 5.24 3.55 8.08
CA CYS A 233 4.81 2.44 7.25
C CYS A 233 4.75 2.91 5.79
N GLY A 234 5.78 2.56 5.01
CA GLY A 234 5.86 2.91 3.60
C GLY A 234 5.10 1.96 2.68
N SER A 235 4.61 2.52 1.56
CA SER A 235 4.13 1.76 0.41
C SER A 235 5.25 0.92 -0.23
N SER A 236 4.89 0.11 -1.22
CA SER A 236 5.82 -0.74 -1.97
C SER A 236 6.96 0.07 -2.61
N LEU A 237 8.21 -0.33 -2.38
CA LEU A 237 9.39 0.19 -3.06
C LEU A 237 9.64 -0.59 -4.34
N TYR A 238 9.45 0.06 -5.49
CA TYR A 238 9.60 -0.53 -6.82
C TYR A 238 10.35 0.41 -7.77
N GLY A 239 10.69 -0.09 -8.96
CA GLY A 239 11.41 0.68 -9.98
C GLY A 239 12.87 0.93 -9.63
N ASN A 240 13.52 1.87 -10.32
CA ASN A 240 14.95 2.12 -10.16
C ASN A 240 15.24 3.20 -9.12
N ILE A 241 15.10 2.88 -7.83
CA ILE A 241 15.29 3.83 -6.72
C ILE A 241 16.76 4.29 -6.60
N SER A 242 16.96 5.60 -6.46
CA SER A 242 18.26 6.22 -6.23
C SER A 242 18.71 6.06 -4.78
N ALA A 243 19.87 5.45 -4.59
CA ALA A 243 20.48 5.29 -3.27
C ALA A 243 20.80 6.64 -2.61
N GLY A 244 21.18 7.65 -3.41
CA GLY A 244 21.44 8.99 -2.90
C GLY A 244 20.19 9.67 -2.34
N ARG A 245 19.05 9.51 -3.03
CA ARG A 245 17.76 10.05 -2.61
C ARG A 245 17.19 9.30 -1.40
N MET A 246 17.32 7.97 -1.38
CA MET A 246 16.92 7.17 -0.22
C MET A 246 17.75 7.55 1.04
N ARG A 247 19.06 7.77 0.88
CA ARG A 247 19.92 8.23 1.98
C ARG A 247 19.46 9.57 2.54
N GLU A 248 19.18 10.53 1.65
CA GLU A 248 18.66 11.86 2.01
C GLU A 248 17.35 11.75 2.78
N TRP A 249 16.37 11.01 2.24
CA TRP A 249 15.06 10.83 2.88
C TRP A 249 15.18 10.17 4.25
N MET A 250 15.99 9.11 4.36
CA MET A 250 16.16 8.35 5.60
C MET A 250 16.85 9.18 6.68
N ALA A 251 17.90 9.92 6.34
CA ALA A 251 18.59 10.80 7.28
C ALA A 251 17.67 11.92 7.77
N TYR A 252 16.91 12.56 6.88
CA TYR A 252 15.94 13.59 7.23
C TYR A 252 14.91 13.06 8.24
N HIS A 253 14.24 11.95 7.92
CA HIS A 253 13.14 11.48 8.75
C HIS A 253 13.64 10.83 10.05
N ALA A 254 14.83 10.23 10.07
CA ALA A 254 15.45 9.76 11.31
C ALA A 254 15.78 10.89 12.29
N TRP A 255 16.12 12.07 11.79
CA TRP A 255 16.29 13.29 12.59
C TRP A 255 14.92 13.83 13.04
N PHE A 256 13.99 13.99 12.09
CA PHE A 256 12.67 14.57 12.31
C PHE A 256 11.84 13.81 13.37
N PHE A 257 11.81 12.48 13.29
CA PHE A 257 11.08 11.64 14.23
C PHE A 257 11.87 11.33 15.52
N GLY A 258 13.13 11.75 15.64
CA GLY A 258 13.92 11.51 16.84
C GLY A 258 14.24 10.03 17.11
N ALA A 259 14.87 9.75 18.25
CA ALA A 259 15.52 8.45 18.51
C ALA A 259 14.54 7.28 18.68
N LYS A 260 13.35 7.51 19.26
CA LYS A 260 12.32 6.48 19.48
C LYS A 260 11.41 6.32 18.25
N SER A 261 12.01 6.20 17.08
CA SER A 261 11.28 5.99 15.82
C SER A 261 11.78 4.77 15.06
N HIS A 262 10.88 4.18 14.28
CA HIS A 262 11.17 3.00 13.48
C HIS A 262 10.52 3.09 12.10
N PHE A 263 11.22 2.58 11.09
CA PHE A 263 10.86 2.70 9.68
C PHE A 263 10.71 1.33 9.06
N VAL A 264 9.55 1.05 8.47
CA VAL A 264 9.27 -0.22 7.79
C VAL A 264 9.17 0.04 6.29
N PHE A 265 10.11 -0.54 5.55
CA PHE A 265 10.14 -0.50 4.09
C PHE A 265 9.78 -1.86 3.51
N HIS A 266 9.17 -1.87 2.33
CA HIS A 266 8.74 -3.09 1.65
C HIS A 266 9.34 -3.14 0.25
N ASP A 267 10.32 -4.01 0.03
CA ASP A 267 10.99 -4.21 -1.26
C ASP A 267 10.11 -5.03 -2.21
N ALA A 268 9.50 -4.35 -3.18
CA ALA A 268 8.78 -4.95 -4.31
C ALA A 268 9.67 -5.05 -5.56
N GLY A 269 10.99 -5.09 -5.39
CA GLY A 269 11.98 -5.13 -6.47
C GLY A 269 12.69 -3.79 -6.71
N GLY A 270 12.38 -2.75 -5.93
CA GLY A 270 12.99 -1.43 -6.05
C GLY A 270 14.28 -1.23 -5.26
N VAL A 271 14.60 -2.13 -4.32
CA VAL A 271 15.77 -1.98 -3.46
C VAL A 271 16.99 -2.65 -4.08
N SER A 272 17.75 -1.88 -4.85
CA SER A 272 19.05 -2.32 -5.39
C SER A 272 20.09 -2.53 -4.28
N ALA A 273 21.21 -3.18 -4.60
CA ALA A 273 22.32 -3.35 -3.66
C ALA A 273 22.85 -1.99 -3.11
N ALA A 274 22.82 -0.94 -3.93
CA ALA A 274 23.22 0.40 -3.52
C ALA A 274 22.19 1.03 -2.56
N VAL A 275 20.89 0.83 -2.79
CA VAL A 275 19.83 1.29 -1.88
C VAL A 275 19.90 0.52 -0.55
N LYS A 276 20.05 -0.80 -0.61
CA LYS A 276 20.27 -1.61 0.60
C LYS A 276 21.49 -1.13 1.38
N ALA A 277 22.58 -0.80 0.69
CA ALA A 277 23.81 -0.30 1.30
C ALA A 277 23.63 0.99 2.10
N VAL A 278 22.69 1.87 1.74
CA VAL A 278 22.39 3.11 2.50
C VAL A 278 21.43 2.87 3.66
N LEU A 279 20.55 1.86 3.56
CA LEU A 279 19.64 1.46 4.63
C LEU A 279 20.32 0.61 5.71
N GLU A 280 21.32 -0.18 5.33
CA GLU A 280 21.97 -1.17 6.19
C GLU A 280 22.50 -0.61 7.53
N PRO A 281 23.13 0.58 7.61
CA PRO A 281 23.53 1.14 8.91
C PRO A 281 22.34 1.39 9.85
N TRP A 282 21.19 1.78 9.30
CA TRP A 282 19.96 2.00 10.06
C TRP A 282 19.28 0.70 10.47
N ILE A 283 19.36 -0.33 9.62
CA ILE A 283 18.91 -1.70 9.95
C ILE A 283 19.71 -2.22 11.14
N ARG A 284 21.05 -2.13 11.09
CA ARG A 284 21.91 -2.56 12.22
C ARG A 284 21.69 -1.77 13.49
N ALA A 285 21.29 -0.49 13.38
CA ALA A 285 20.92 0.33 14.52
C ALA A 285 19.51 0.01 15.07
N GLY A 286 18.80 -0.96 14.50
CA GLY A 286 17.42 -1.32 14.91
C GLY A 286 16.37 -0.28 14.53
N ARG A 287 16.72 0.71 13.68
CA ARG A 287 15.82 1.79 13.26
C ARG A 287 15.02 1.46 12.01
N VAL A 288 15.48 0.51 11.20
CA VAL A 288 14.83 0.12 9.94
C VAL A 288 14.53 -1.38 9.92
N THR A 289 13.33 -1.73 9.48
CA THR A 289 12.97 -3.07 9.00
C THR A 289 12.76 -3.01 7.50
N LEU A 290 13.41 -3.92 6.75
CA LEU A 290 13.25 -4.06 5.31
C LEU A 290 12.58 -5.40 5.02
N GLN A 291 11.32 -5.37 4.59
CA GLN A 291 10.53 -6.54 4.23
C GLN A 291 10.68 -6.87 2.74
N ASP A 292 11.05 -8.09 2.40
CA ASP A 292 11.00 -8.60 1.02
C ASP A 292 9.55 -9.00 0.69
N ILE A 293 8.97 -8.32 -0.29
CA ILE A 293 7.62 -8.59 -0.79
C ILE A 293 7.60 -8.93 -2.27
N LYS A 294 8.72 -9.24 -2.92
CA LYS A 294 8.78 -9.40 -4.40
C LYS A 294 7.81 -10.43 -4.96
N ALA A 295 7.48 -11.46 -4.17
CA ALA A 295 6.48 -12.47 -4.53
C ALA A 295 5.07 -11.91 -4.78
N GLN A 296 4.78 -10.68 -4.31
CA GLN A 296 3.52 -9.98 -4.60
C GLN A 296 3.27 -9.81 -6.11
N ALA A 297 4.32 -9.81 -6.94
CA ALA A 297 4.22 -9.61 -8.39
C ALA A 297 3.39 -10.70 -9.10
N GLU A 298 3.16 -11.86 -8.47
CA GLU A 298 2.26 -12.89 -8.98
C GLU A 298 0.79 -12.44 -8.99
N PHE A 299 0.43 -11.46 -8.14
CA PHE A 299 -0.95 -11.02 -7.95
C PHE A 299 -1.13 -9.59 -8.44
N ASP A 300 -1.73 -9.42 -9.61
CA ASP A 300 -1.97 -8.10 -10.21
C ASP A 300 -3.04 -7.30 -9.44
N GLY A 301 -2.58 -6.46 -8.52
CA GLY A 301 -3.37 -5.47 -7.80
C GLY A 301 -2.94 -4.03 -8.12
N TYR A 302 -3.44 -3.07 -7.34
CA TYR A 302 -3.15 -1.65 -7.56
C TYR A 302 -1.74 -1.27 -7.11
N TYR A 303 -0.94 -0.65 -7.99
CA TYR A 303 0.39 -0.07 -7.71
C TYR A 303 1.26 -0.98 -6.82
N TYR A 304 1.68 -2.14 -7.37
CA TYR A 304 2.51 -3.12 -6.64
C TYR A 304 1.90 -3.52 -5.29
N ASN A 305 0.58 -3.69 -5.26
CA ASN A 305 -0.21 -4.06 -4.09
C ASN A 305 -0.04 -3.11 -2.89
N GLN A 306 0.15 -1.80 -3.11
CA GLN A 306 0.41 -0.84 -2.03
C GLN A 306 -0.65 -0.86 -0.90
N PHE A 307 -1.93 -1.04 -1.24
CA PHE A 307 -3.01 -1.15 -0.24
C PHE A 307 -2.85 -2.40 0.64
N LEU A 308 -2.36 -3.51 0.08
CA LEU A 308 -2.08 -4.72 0.85
C LEU A 308 -0.94 -4.47 1.82
N VAL A 309 0.12 -3.84 1.32
CA VAL A 309 1.36 -3.57 2.05
C VAL A 309 1.15 -2.64 3.24
N VAL A 310 0.40 -1.55 3.07
CA VAL A 310 0.10 -0.65 4.20
C VAL A 310 -0.75 -1.31 5.27
N ASN A 311 -1.63 -2.26 4.90
CA ASN A 311 -2.41 -3.04 5.88
C ASN A 311 -1.58 -4.15 6.56
N ASP A 312 -0.64 -4.77 5.85
CA ASP A 312 0.34 -5.70 6.44
C ASP A 312 1.16 -4.98 7.52
N CYS A 313 1.67 -3.78 7.20
CA CYS A 313 2.43 -2.94 8.14
C CYS A 313 1.58 -2.49 9.32
N LEU A 314 0.36 -1.97 9.06
CA LEU A 314 -0.58 -1.55 10.10
C LEU A 314 -0.78 -2.64 11.15
N HIS A 315 -1.15 -3.85 10.70
CA HIS A 315 -1.53 -4.91 11.62
C HIS A 315 -0.34 -5.57 12.30
N ARG A 316 0.82 -5.65 11.63
CA ARG A 316 2.08 -6.11 12.26
C ARG A 316 2.53 -5.17 13.38
N HIS A 317 2.29 -3.87 13.24
CA HIS A 317 2.81 -2.85 14.15
C HIS A 317 1.73 -2.05 14.88
N ARG A 318 0.51 -2.61 14.98
CA ARG A 318 -0.70 -1.91 15.48
C ARG A 318 -0.52 -1.28 16.86
N TYR A 319 0.29 -1.91 17.71
CA TYR A 319 0.61 -1.49 19.08
C TYR A 319 2.12 -1.21 19.27
N ALA A 320 2.86 -0.92 18.19
CA ALA A 320 4.30 -0.66 18.28
C ALA A 320 4.63 0.82 18.57
N ALA A 321 3.71 1.75 18.29
CA ALA A 321 3.95 3.19 18.40
C ALA A 321 2.73 4.02 18.81
N ASN A 322 2.97 5.24 19.32
CA ASN A 322 1.89 6.20 19.58
C ASN A 322 1.21 6.66 18.28
N TRP A 323 2.01 6.98 17.27
CA TRP A 323 1.55 7.42 15.93
C TRP A 323 2.27 6.67 14.81
N THR A 324 1.53 6.28 13.79
CA THR A 324 2.05 5.68 12.54
C THR A 324 1.80 6.62 11.37
N PHE A 325 2.83 6.91 10.61
CA PHE A 325 2.82 7.80 9.45
C PHE A 325 2.86 7.00 8.15
N TYR A 326 2.07 7.46 7.16
CA TYR A 326 1.98 6.88 5.83
C TYR A 326 2.22 7.98 4.79
N PHE A 327 3.39 7.92 4.15
CA PHE A 327 3.83 8.85 3.11
C PHE A 327 4.94 8.22 2.25
N ASP A 328 5.27 8.84 1.13
CA ASP A 328 6.15 8.27 0.12
C ASP A 328 7.60 8.72 0.31
N VAL A 329 8.53 8.01 -0.35
CA VAL A 329 9.99 8.21 -0.18
C VAL A 329 10.56 9.40 -0.98
N ASP A 330 9.71 10.19 -1.62
CA ASP A 330 9.99 11.49 -2.21
C ASP A 330 9.23 12.65 -1.52
N GLU A 331 8.67 12.38 -0.34
CA GLU A 331 7.92 13.34 0.47
C GLU A 331 8.59 13.59 1.83
N TYR A 332 8.61 14.85 2.26
CA TYR A 332 9.31 15.30 3.46
C TYR A 332 8.38 16.03 4.41
N ILE A 333 8.10 15.44 5.58
CA ILE A 333 7.24 16.05 6.59
C ILE A 333 7.93 17.26 7.22
N HIS A 334 7.23 18.39 7.32
CA HIS A 334 7.77 19.65 7.79
C HIS A 334 6.78 20.37 8.72
N LEU A 335 7.33 20.99 9.77
CA LEU A 335 6.57 21.79 10.74
C LEU A 335 6.82 23.28 10.47
N PRO A 336 5.77 24.05 10.13
CA PRO A 336 5.85 25.51 10.10
C PRO A 336 6.26 26.07 11.48
N ASP A 337 6.88 27.26 11.47
CA ASP A 337 7.10 28.10 12.66
C ASP A 337 7.95 27.50 13.80
N GLY A 338 8.71 26.44 13.54
CA GLY A 338 9.73 25.91 14.47
C GLY A 338 9.18 25.14 15.68
N GLY A 339 7.90 24.75 15.68
CA GLY A 339 7.32 23.89 16.70
C GLY A 339 7.90 22.46 16.70
N THR A 340 7.59 21.68 17.74
CA THR A 340 8.00 20.27 17.83
C THR A 340 6.90 19.34 17.33
N LEU A 341 7.29 18.17 16.81
CA LEU A 341 6.33 17.16 16.37
C LEU A 341 5.44 16.68 17.53
N GLU A 342 6.03 16.54 18.72
CA GLU A 342 5.30 16.20 19.94
C GLU A 342 4.19 17.21 20.26
N SER A 343 4.47 18.51 20.21
CA SER A 343 3.46 19.56 20.44
C SER A 343 2.32 19.47 19.42
N VAL A 344 2.63 19.28 18.14
CA VAL A 344 1.61 19.13 17.09
C VAL A 344 0.74 17.90 17.32
N LEU A 345 1.35 16.76 17.69
CA LEU A 345 0.62 15.53 17.92
C LEU A 345 -0.21 15.55 19.21
N ASN A 346 0.23 16.28 20.23
CA ASN A 346 -0.55 16.53 21.44
C ASN A 346 -1.79 17.37 21.11
N ASP A 347 -1.67 18.41 20.29
CA ASP A 347 -2.81 19.21 19.86
C ASP A 347 -3.83 18.39 19.05
N PHE A 348 -3.36 17.36 18.34
CA PHE A 348 -4.18 16.51 17.49
C PHE A 348 -4.70 15.24 18.18
N SER A 349 -4.34 14.99 19.45
CA SER A 349 -4.53 13.70 20.12
C SER A 349 -5.99 13.28 20.31
N ASN A 350 -6.92 14.24 20.29
CA ASN A 350 -8.37 13.99 20.32
C ASN A 350 -8.90 13.30 19.05
N ASN A 351 -8.08 13.21 18.00
CA ASN A 351 -8.40 12.52 16.75
C ASN A 351 -7.58 11.24 16.64
N THR A 352 -8.16 10.22 16.02
CA THR A 352 -7.45 8.98 15.70
C THR A 352 -6.51 9.17 14.53
N GLN A 353 -6.88 9.99 13.56
CA GLN A 353 -6.02 10.32 12.41
C GLN A 353 -6.06 11.80 12.08
N PHE A 354 -5.02 12.26 11.39
CA PHE A 354 -5.03 13.55 10.72
C PHE A 354 -4.34 13.48 9.36
N THR A 355 -4.86 14.22 8.39
CA THR A 355 -4.24 14.34 7.06
C THR A 355 -3.29 15.53 7.02
N ILE A 356 -2.22 15.42 6.25
CA ILE A 356 -1.14 16.39 6.07
C ILE A 356 -1.24 16.90 4.63
N GLU A 357 -1.22 18.22 4.47
CA GLU A 357 -1.34 18.86 3.15
C GLU A 357 0.01 18.94 2.41
N GLN A 358 -0.06 18.84 1.09
CA GLN A 358 1.07 18.83 0.18
C GLN A 358 1.53 20.24 -0.22
N ASN A 359 2.83 20.49 -0.04
CA ASN A 359 3.61 21.50 -0.73
C ASN A 359 4.32 20.86 -1.93
N ALA A 360 3.73 20.97 -3.13
CA ALA A 360 4.35 20.42 -4.34
C ALA A 360 5.56 21.25 -4.76
N MET A 361 6.71 20.59 -4.90
CA MET A 361 7.96 21.20 -5.34
C MET A 361 8.23 20.88 -6.79
N SER A 362 8.92 21.78 -7.49
CA SER A 362 9.50 21.47 -8.78
C SER A 362 10.52 20.34 -8.63
N SER A 363 10.54 19.44 -9.61
CA SER A 363 11.54 18.36 -9.73
C SER A 363 12.73 18.74 -10.63
N SER A 364 12.84 20.01 -11.05
CA SER A 364 13.89 20.44 -11.98
C SER A 364 14.42 21.88 -11.82
N LEU A 365 13.64 22.77 -11.21
CA LEU A 365 14.01 24.18 -11.07
C LEU A 365 14.97 24.39 -9.89
N CYS A 366 16.11 25.03 -10.18
CA CYS A 366 17.10 25.45 -9.19
C CYS A 366 17.56 26.89 -9.48
N LEU A 367 18.19 27.54 -8.50
CA LEU A 367 18.86 28.82 -8.75
C LEU A 367 20.19 28.61 -9.51
N ASN A 368 20.58 29.56 -10.34
CA ASN A 368 21.91 29.62 -10.91
C ASN A 368 22.80 30.39 -9.95
N ASP A 369 23.54 29.67 -9.12
CA ASP A 369 24.43 30.24 -8.12
C ASP A 369 25.82 29.59 -8.27
N PRO A 370 26.80 30.33 -8.82
CA PRO A 370 28.12 29.78 -9.10
C PRO A 370 28.94 29.46 -7.85
N SER A 371 28.49 29.91 -6.66
CA SER A 371 29.15 29.56 -5.39
C SER A 371 28.77 28.16 -4.89
N ARG A 372 27.76 27.52 -5.49
CA ARG A 372 27.21 26.25 -5.04
C ARG A 372 27.72 25.09 -5.86
N ASP A 373 27.97 23.98 -5.17
CA ASP A 373 28.26 22.69 -5.77
C ASP A 373 27.06 21.75 -5.61
N TYR A 374 26.17 21.74 -6.62
CA TYR A 374 24.94 20.94 -6.59
C TYR A 374 25.16 19.44 -6.47
N SER A 375 26.35 18.94 -6.85
CA SER A 375 26.71 17.53 -6.71
C SER A 375 26.84 17.11 -5.24
N ARG A 376 27.09 18.06 -4.33
CA ARG A 376 27.25 17.84 -2.89
C ARG A 376 25.99 18.17 -2.09
N GLU A 377 24.96 18.64 -2.77
CA GLU A 377 23.68 19.01 -2.19
C GLU A 377 22.62 17.92 -2.39
N TRP A 378 21.81 17.77 -1.36
CA TRP A 378 20.59 16.99 -1.35
C TRP A 378 19.50 17.70 -2.15
N GLY A 379 18.47 16.96 -2.54
CA GLY A 379 17.41 17.42 -3.44
C GLY A 379 16.64 18.56 -2.83
N PHE A 380 16.25 18.41 -1.57
CA PHE A 380 15.56 19.47 -0.84
C PHE A 380 16.41 20.72 -0.57
N GLU A 381 17.75 20.65 -0.73
CA GLU A 381 18.64 21.83 -0.63
C GLU A 381 18.64 22.66 -1.92
N LYS A 382 18.40 22.03 -3.08
CA LYS A 382 18.55 22.66 -4.39
C LYS A 382 17.25 22.90 -5.14
N LEU A 383 16.26 22.02 -4.97
CA LEU A 383 14.91 22.17 -5.52
C LEU A 383 14.08 23.08 -4.61
N VAL A 384 14.19 24.39 -4.84
CA VAL A 384 13.68 25.45 -3.94
C VAL A 384 12.52 26.24 -4.54
N PHE A 385 11.80 25.64 -5.47
CA PHE A 385 10.67 26.26 -6.16
C PHE A 385 9.40 25.46 -5.94
N ARG A 386 8.43 26.05 -5.24
CA ARG A 386 7.15 25.46 -4.88
C ARG A 386 6.05 25.92 -5.82
N ASP A 387 5.18 25.00 -6.25
CA ASP A 387 3.96 25.32 -6.99
C ASP A 387 3.05 26.21 -6.13
N SER A 388 2.72 27.40 -6.65
CA SER A 388 1.96 28.42 -5.91
C SER A 388 0.46 28.38 -6.15
N ARG A 389 -0.04 27.44 -6.97
CA ARG A 389 -1.49 27.31 -7.23
C ARG A 389 -2.25 26.96 -5.95
N THR A 390 -3.26 27.78 -5.64
CA THR A 390 -4.20 27.59 -4.52
C THR A 390 -5.48 26.90 -4.97
N ARG A 391 -6.27 26.36 -4.03
CA ARG A 391 -7.58 25.71 -4.28
C ARG A 391 -7.52 24.48 -5.21
N MET A 392 -6.35 23.88 -5.34
CA MET A 392 -6.15 22.63 -6.04
C MET A 392 -6.41 21.47 -5.08
N ARG A 393 -7.19 20.47 -5.50
CA ARG A 393 -7.25 19.19 -4.79
C ARG A 393 -5.90 18.50 -4.99
N ARG A 394 -5.11 18.42 -3.92
CA ARG A 394 -3.85 17.67 -3.89
C ARG A 394 -4.03 16.39 -3.10
N ASP A 395 -3.18 15.42 -3.40
CA ASP A 395 -3.08 14.23 -2.58
C ASP A 395 -2.69 14.64 -1.16
N ARG A 396 -3.11 13.81 -0.22
CA ARG A 396 -2.81 13.98 1.19
C ARG A 396 -2.11 12.75 1.69
N LYS A 397 -1.26 12.97 2.67
CA LYS A 397 -0.68 11.90 3.49
C LYS A 397 -1.20 12.04 4.90
N TYR A 398 -0.91 11.10 5.78
CA TYR A 398 -1.56 11.10 7.08
C TYR A 398 -0.75 10.39 8.14
N ALA A 399 -1.09 10.69 9.39
CA ALA A 399 -0.71 9.87 10.52
C ALA A 399 -1.94 9.39 11.27
N ILE A 400 -1.79 8.24 11.92
CA ILE A 400 -2.88 7.55 12.61
C ILE A 400 -2.38 6.87 13.88
N GLN A 401 -3.24 6.87 14.89
CA GLN A 401 -3.10 6.03 16.07
C GLN A 401 -3.51 4.60 15.70
N ALA A 402 -2.55 3.79 15.24
CA ALA A 402 -2.80 2.48 14.62
C ALA A 402 -3.68 1.54 15.46
N ARG A 403 -3.59 1.59 16.80
CA ARG A 403 -4.46 0.84 17.73
C ARG A 403 -5.95 1.02 17.46
N ASN A 404 -6.37 2.20 16.99
CA ASN A 404 -7.75 2.53 16.70
C ASN A 404 -8.17 2.25 15.24
N ALA A 405 -7.29 1.65 14.42
CA ALA A 405 -7.55 1.36 13.01
C ALA A 405 -7.80 -0.12 12.76
N TYR A 406 -8.79 -0.42 11.92
CA TYR A 406 -9.16 -1.80 11.50
C TYR A 406 -8.67 -2.14 10.10
N ALA A 407 -8.45 -1.14 9.26
CA ALA A 407 -7.74 -1.21 7.99
C ALA A 407 -7.25 0.20 7.63
N THR A 408 -6.44 0.35 6.59
CA THR A 408 -5.92 1.66 6.16
C THR A 408 -5.76 1.78 4.65
N GLY A 409 -5.85 3.00 4.12
CA GLY A 409 -5.60 3.33 2.72
C GLY A 409 -4.25 4.03 2.53
N VAL A 410 -3.97 4.49 1.31
CA VAL A 410 -2.69 5.14 0.98
C VAL A 410 -2.67 6.65 1.25
N HIS A 411 -3.84 7.30 1.31
CA HIS A 411 -3.98 8.74 1.58
C HIS A 411 -4.73 9.07 2.88
N MET A 412 -5.54 8.14 3.37
CA MET A 412 -6.23 8.19 4.66
C MET A 412 -6.85 6.81 4.96
N SER A 413 -7.40 6.63 6.15
CA SER A 413 -8.25 5.48 6.47
C SER A 413 -9.72 5.88 6.63
N GLU A 414 -10.63 5.01 6.21
CA GLU A 414 -12.06 5.08 6.53
C GLU A 414 -12.48 4.05 7.59
N ASN A 415 -11.57 3.12 7.94
CA ASN A 415 -11.86 1.99 8.81
C ASN A 415 -11.23 2.22 10.19
N VAL A 416 -11.69 3.27 10.89
CA VAL A 416 -11.14 3.72 12.17
C VAL A 416 -12.22 3.94 13.21
N ALA A 417 -11.87 3.79 14.49
CA ALA A 417 -12.65 4.31 15.60
C ALA A 417 -12.13 5.70 16.00
N GLY A 418 -13.01 6.68 16.15
CA GLY A 418 -12.66 8.05 16.54
C GLY A 418 -12.62 9.06 15.38
N GLY A 419 -12.33 10.32 15.71
CA GLY A 419 -12.38 11.45 14.78
C GLY A 419 -11.19 11.53 13.81
N SER A 420 -11.37 12.30 12.74
CA SER A 420 -10.35 12.60 11.74
C SER A 420 -10.18 14.12 11.58
N LEU A 421 -8.94 14.60 11.63
CA LEU A 421 -8.63 16.02 11.45
C LEU A 421 -8.06 16.27 10.04
N HIS A 422 -8.63 17.23 9.32
CA HIS A 422 -8.23 17.53 7.94
C HIS A 422 -7.57 18.89 7.73
N LYS A 423 -7.82 19.87 8.61
CA LYS A 423 -7.22 21.21 8.51
C LYS A 423 -6.00 21.27 9.40
N THR A 424 -4.83 21.08 8.81
CA THR A 424 -3.55 20.90 9.52
C THR A 424 -2.42 21.77 8.96
N GLU A 425 -2.67 22.45 7.83
CA GLU A 425 -1.71 23.16 7.00
C GLU A 425 -0.91 24.25 7.73
N SER A 426 -1.46 24.82 8.80
CA SER A 426 -0.77 25.80 9.66
C SER A 426 0.19 25.18 10.68
N ARG A 427 0.09 23.87 10.94
CA ARG A 427 0.86 23.16 11.96
C ARG A 427 1.76 22.07 11.40
N ILE A 428 1.39 21.46 10.27
CA ILE A 428 2.16 20.41 9.61
C ILE A 428 1.83 20.36 8.13
N ARG A 429 2.85 20.13 7.32
CA ARG A 429 2.76 19.99 5.86
C ARG A 429 3.82 19.00 5.38
N TYR A 430 3.75 18.57 4.13
CA TYR A 430 4.82 17.80 3.54
C TYR A 430 5.27 18.38 2.20
N TYR A 431 6.57 18.39 1.96
CA TYR A 431 7.15 18.80 0.69
C TYR A 431 7.25 17.59 -0.22
N HIS A 432 6.64 17.65 -1.40
CA HIS A 432 6.62 16.55 -2.36
C HIS A 432 7.50 16.87 -3.56
N TYR A 433 8.61 16.14 -3.69
CA TYR A 433 9.57 16.23 -4.80
C TYR A 433 9.29 15.15 -5.82
N HIS A 434 8.15 15.30 -6.51
CA HIS A 434 7.55 14.24 -7.32
C HIS A 434 8.53 13.58 -8.30
N ASN A 435 8.60 12.24 -8.28
CA ASN A 435 9.44 11.40 -9.13
C ASN A 435 10.95 11.62 -9.00
N THR A 436 11.42 12.39 -8.02
CA THR A 436 12.88 12.59 -7.85
C THR A 436 13.57 11.34 -7.29
N ILE A 437 12.84 10.47 -6.59
CA ILE A 437 13.38 9.24 -5.97
C ILE A 437 13.98 8.25 -6.99
N THR A 438 13.55 8.29 -8.26
CA THR A 438 14.07 7.44 -9.34
C THR A 438 15.12 8.12 -10.22
N VAL A 439 15.45 9.39 -9.97
CA VAL A 439 16.46 10.13 -10.74
C VAL A 439 17.84 9.92 -10.10
N HIS A 440 18.80 9.48 -10.91
CA HIS A 440 20.17 9.19 -10.46
C HIS A 440 21.14 10.33 -10.83
N GLU A 441 20.77 11.13 -11.82
CA GLU A 441 21.51 12.28 -12.31
C GLU A 441 21.23 13.55 -11.47
N GLU A 442 21.82 14.66 -11.91
CA GLU A 442 21.56 15.98 -11.32
C GLU A 442 20.09 16.39 -11.53
N LEU A 443 19.42 16.79 -10.44
CA LEU A 443 18.03 17.23 -10.45
C LEU A 443 17.88 18.63 -11.02
N CYS A 444 18.88 19.50 -10.84
CA CYS A 444 18.91 20.87 -11.33
C CYS A 444 19.07 20.95 -12.86
N ARG A 445 18.01 20.60 -13.58
CA ARG A 445 17.96 20.62 -15.04
C ARG A 445 17.62 21.99 -15.61
N ASN A 446 16.96 22.83 -14.82
CA ASN A 446 16.55 24.18 -15.21
C ASN A 446 17.10 25.20 -14.21
N LEU A 447 18.15 25.93 -14.61
CA LEU A 447 18.81 26.93 -13.77
C LEU A 447 18.21 28.31 -14.00
N LEU A 448 17.68 28.92 -12.93
CA LEU A 448 17.03 30.23 -12.94
C LEU A 448 17.96 31.30 -12.37
N PRO A 449 17.99 32.52 -12.93
CA PRO A 449 18.83 33.60 -12.38
C PRO A 449 18.43 33.94 -10.94
N ALA A 450 19.35 34.47 -10.14
CA ALA A 450 19.13 34.80 -8.71
C ALA A 450 17.86 35.64 -8.46
N LYS A 451 17.52 36.55 -9.39
CA LYS A 451 16.28 37.36 -9.33
C LYS A 451 14.98 36.55 -9.25
N ALA A 452 14.99 35.29 -9.69
CA ALA A 452 13.85 34.37 -9.60
C ALA A 452 13.48 34.05 -8.15
N ALA A 453 14.38 34.26 -7.17
CA ALA A 453 14.06 34.13 -5.76
C ALA A 453 12.94 35.10 -5.30
N ASN A 454 12.81 36.25 -5.98
CA ASN A 454 11.84 37.29 -5.66
C ASN A 454 10.71 37.42 -6.70
N ALA A 455 10.56 36.44 -7.59
CA ALA A 455 9.60 36.48 -8.69
C ALA A 455 8.87 35.15 -8.89
N THR A 456 7.66 35.21 -9.45
CA THR A 456 6.96 34.01 -9.91
C THR A 456 7.59 33.52 -11.20
N THR A 457 8.06 32.27 -11.21
CA THR A 457 8.57 31.60 -12.40
C THR A 457 7.52 30.68 -12.99
N TRP A 458 7.36 30.68 -14.31
CA TRP A 458 6.42 29.80 -15.00
C TRP A 458 7.18 28.69 -15.72
N LEU A 459 6.81 27.44 -15.45
CA LEU A 459 7.28 26.26 -16.16
C LEU A 459 6.07 25.37 -16.46
N ASP A 460 5.87 25.00 -17.73
CA ASP A 460 4.74 24.17 -18.18
C ASP A 460 3.37 24.67 -17.70
N LYS A 461 3.16 26.00 -17.75
CA LYS A 461 1.95 26.69 -17.26
C LYS A 461 1.68 26.54 -15.76
N ILE A 462 2.65 26.06 -14.99
CA ILE A 462 2.60 26.00 -13.53
C ILE A 462 3.41 27.19 -12.97
N PRO A 463 2.80 28.04 -12.13
CA PRO A 463 3.51 29.09 -11.43
C PRO A 463 4.27 28.51 -10.23
N TYR A 464 5.55 28.84 -10.13
CA TYR A 464 6.44 28.47 -9.04
C TYR A 464 6.94 29.71 -8.32
N VAL A 465 7.03 29.61 -6.99
CA VAL A 465 7.62 30.63 -6.12
C VAL A 465 8.76 30.04 -5.31
N TYR A 466 9.72 30.87 -4.94
CA TYR A 466 10.85 30.44 -4.14
C TYR A 466 10.41 30.04 -2.72
N ASP A 467 10.88 28.89 -2.25
CA ASP A 467 10.65 28.35 -0.92
C ASP A 467 11.91 27.58 -0.47
N ASP A 468 12.63 28.15 0.51
CA ASP A 468 13.87 27.60 1.04
C ASP A 468 13.71 26.95 2.43
N SER A 469 12.47 26.69 2.85
CA SER A 469 12.16 26.18 4.19
C SER A 469 12.90 24.87 4.49
N MET A 470 13.00 23.99 3.49
CA MET A 470 13.71 22.72 3.60
C MET A 470 15.23 22.87 3.44
N LYS A 471 15.69 23.82 2.61
CA LYS A 471 17.12 24.02 2.30
C LYS A 471 17.95 24.27 3.55
N LYS A 472 17.42 25.04 4.49
CA LYS A 472 18.10 25.42 5.75
C LYS A 472 18.40 24.22 6.66
N LEU A 473 17.70 23.10 6.49
CA LEU A 473 17.86 21.90 7.32
C LEU A 473 19.03 21.00 6.90
N GLY A 474 19.52 21.15 5.67
CA GLY A 474 20.54 20.27 5.07
C GLY A 474 21.80 20.09 5.93
N PRO A 475 22.48 21.16 6.35
CA PRO A 475 23.68 21.05 7.19
C PRO A 475 23.45 20.31 8.52
N VAL A 476 22.34 20.60 9.20
CA VAL A 476 21.98 19.99 10.48
C VAL A 476 21.74 18.49 10.33
N ILE A 477 21.00 18.08 9.31
CA ILE A 477 20.66 16.67 9.09
C ILE A 477 21.90 15.88 8.65
N LYS A 478 22.75 16.44 7.77
CA LYS A 478 24.02 15.81 7.39
C LYS A 478 24.94 15.62 8.60
N GLN A 479 24.95 16.58 9.54
CA GLN A 479 25.70 16.43 10.79
C GLN A 479 25.09 15.35 11.68
N PHE A 480 23.77 15.32 11.83
CA PHE A 480 23.05 14.28 12.57
C PHE A 480 23.35 12.88 12.03
N GLU A 481 23.30 12.68 10.71
CA GLU A 481 23.62 11.39 10.08
C GLU A 481 25.05 10.94 10.42
N ARG A 482 26.03 11.85 10.29
CA ARG A 482 27.43 11.58 10.64
C ARG A 482 27.58 11.19 12.10
N ASN A 483 26.92 11.88 13.01
CA ASN A 483 27.00 11.59 14.45
C ASN A 483 26.32 10.26 14.80
N THR A 484 25.22 9.92 14.13
CA THR A 484 24.38 8.76 14.46
C THR A 484 24.91 7.46 13.87
N ILE A 485 25.31 7.47 12.60
CA ILE A 485 25.74 6.26 11.88
C ILE A 485 27.13 6.38 11.24
N GLY A 486 27.85 7.50 11.44
CA GLY A 486 29.15 7.75 10.82
C GLY A 486 30.24 6.74 11.20
N ALA A 487 30.27 6.24 12.42
CA ALA A 487 31.19 5.18 12.83
C ALA A 487 30.96 3.87 12.04
N ALA A 488 29.69 3.55 11.74
CA ALA A 488 29.32 2.41 10.91
C ALA A 488 29.67 2.63 9.42
N LEU A 489 29.62 3.87 8.94
CA LEU A 489 30.05 4.25 7.58
C LEU A 489 31.59 4.17 7.41
N LEU A 490 32.36 4.57 8.43
CA LEU A 490 33.83 4.52 8.42
C LEU A 490 34.39 3.09 8.45
N ARG A 491 33.77 2.18 9.20
CA ARG A 491 34.15 0.76 9.23
C ARG A 491 34.04 0.07 7.86
N ARG A 492 33.19 0.57 6.96
CA ARG A 492 33.02 0.02 5.60
C ARG A 492 34.03 0.58 4.60
N ARG A 493 34.65 1.74 4.83
CA ARG A 493 35.74 2.25 3.97
C ARG A 493 37.08 1.53 4.21
N ARG A 494 37.19 0.76 5.29
CA ARG A 494 38.39 0.00 5.67
C ARG A 494 38.30 -1.50 5.31
N ARG A 495 37.21 -1.94 4.70
CA ARG A 495 37.00 -3.27 4.12
C ARG A 495 36.69 -3.08 2.65
#